data_AF-A0A0Q8NSI0-F1
#
_entry.id   AF-A0A0Q8NSI0-F1
#
_cell.length_a   1.000
_cell.length_b   1.000
_cell.length_c   1.000
_cell.angle_alpha   90.00
_cell.angle_beta   90.00
_cell.angle_gamma   90.00
#
_symmetry.space_group_name_H-M   'P 1'
#
loop_
_entity.id
_entity.type
_entity.pdbx_description
1 polymer ?
#
loop_
_entity_poly.entity_id
_entity_poly.type
_entity_poly.pdbx_seq_one_letter_code
_entity_poly.pdbx_strand_id
1 'polypeptide(L)'
;MLEIRGESRGGYVLVEAGGGVPEVILLAAGHEVPVALRAREILEADAIATRVVAMTSVERFERQSAEYRDAVLPRGVAARVSVGAGSTLGWYALAGEAGVVVGLDRSGLTAPYRTLYEQLGFTPERVAAQARRSLAKARERAA
;
A
#
# COMPACT_ATOMS: atom_id res chain seq x y z
N MET A 1 18.65 -14.33 9.13
CA MET A 1 18.01 -13.92 10.40
C MET A 1 17.41 -12.54 10.15
N LEU A 2 16.18 -12.47 9.64
CA LEU A 2 15.54 -11.23 9.19
C LEU A 2 15.00 -10.46 10.40
N GLU A 3 15.28 -9.15 10.45
CA GLU A 3 15.03 -8.27 11.58
C GLU A 3 13.53 -8.13 11.91
N ILE A 4 13.11 -8.73 13.03
CA ILE A 4 11.78 -8.58 13.67
C ILE A 4 11.52 -7.12 14.15
N ARG A 5 12.40 -6.16 13.85
CA ARG A 5 12.40 -4.81 14.45
C ARG A 5 11.23 -3.92 14.00
N GLY A 6 10.70 -4.12 12.78
CA GLY A 6 9.60 -3.32 12.24
C GLY A 6 8.20 -3.87 12.52
N GLU A 7 8.06 -5.20 12.61
CA GLU A 7 6.76 -5.88 12.75
C GLU A 7 6.04 -5.49 14.03
N SER A 8 6.80 -5.30 15.12
CA SER A 8 6.27 -4.90 16.42
C SER A 8 5.72 -3.48 16.46
N ARG A 9 5.96 -2.66 15.42
CA ARG A 9 5.49 -1.26 15.29
C ARG A 9 4.19 -1.12 14.49
N GLY A 10 3.61 -2.21 14.02
CA GLY A 10 2.34 -2.22 13.26
C GLY A 10 2.50 -1.88 11.77
N GLY A 11 3.52 -1.12 11.39
CA GLY A 11 3.85 -0.87 9.99
C GLY A 11 5.30 -0.45 9.81
N TYR A 12 5.94 -0.89 8.73
CA TYR A 12 7.35 -0.60 8.44
C TYR A 12 7.64 -0.64 6.93
N VAL A 13 8.70 0.07 6.51
CA VAL A 13 9.18 0.03 5.12
C VAL A 13 9.76 -1.36 4.85
N LEU A 14 9.09 -2.12 3.98
CA LEU A 14 9.54 -3.44 3.57
C LEU A 14 10.55 -3.34 2.43
N VAL A 15 10.27 -2.47 1.46
CA VAL A 15 11.17 -2.16 0.35
C VAL A 15 11.08 -0.67 0.04
N GLU A 16 12.24 -0.03 -0.06
CA GLU A 16 12.33 1.39 -0.40
C GLU A 16 12.16 1.63 -1.91
N ALA A 17 11.71 2.83 -2.27
CA ALA A 17 11.66 3.31 -3.64
C ALA A 17 13.05 3.44 -4.28
N GLY A 18 13.13 3.28 -5.61
CA GLY A 18 14.29 3.67 -6.38
C GLY A 18 14.68 5.12 -6.09
N GLY A 19 15.95 5.37 -5.74
CA GLY A 19 16.44 6.72 -5.39
C GLY A 19 16.08 7.22 -3.98
N GLY A 20 15.39 6.41 -3.16
CA GLY A 20 15.15 6.69 -1.73
C GLY A 20 14.00 7.65 -1.42
N VAL A 21 13.40 8.29 -2.42
CA VAL A 21 12.25 9.19 -2.26
C VAL A 21 11.07 8.66 -3.08
N PRO A 22 10.01 8.12 -2.45
CA PRO A 22 8.87 7.59 -3.18
C PRO A 22 7.98 8.68 -3.76
N GLU A 23 7.50 8.47 -4.98
CA GLU A 23 6.35 9.18 -5.55
C GLU A 23 5.03 8.55 -5.12
N VAL A 24 5.02 7.24 -4.87
CA VAL A 24 3.84 6.48 -4.44
C VAL A 24 4.21 5.41 -3.41
N ILE A 25 3.31 5.17 -2.47
CA ILE A 25 3.48 4.16 -1.41
C ILE A 25 2.41 3.08 -1.53
N LEU A 26 2.84 1.82 -1.61
CA LEU A 26 1.97 0.66 -1.54
C LEU A 26 1.95 0.12 -0.11
N LEU A 27 0.78 0.12 0.52
CA LEU A 27 0.55 -0.44 1.85
C LEU A 27 -0.04 -1.84 1.68
N ALA A 28 0.59 -2.87 2.22
CA ALA A 28 0.10 -4.24 2.07
C ALA A 28 0.11 -5.00 3.40
N ALA A 29 -0.89 -5.86 3.59
CA ALA A 29 -1.01 -6.72 4.76
C ALA A 29 -0.97 -8.20 4.37
N GLY A 30 -0.38 -9.03 5.23
CA GLY A 30 -0.46 -10.49 5.13
C GLY A 30 -0.10 -11.06 3.76
N HIS A 31 -1.01 -11.84 3.19
CA HIS A 31 -0.81 -12.56 1.92
C HIS A 31 -0.83 -11.67 0.67
N GLU A 32 -1.19 -10.39 0.78
CA GLU A 32 -1.13 -9.45 -0.35
C GLU A 32 0.24 -8.77 -0.50
N VAL A 33 1.16 -8.95 0.45
CA VAL A 33 2.52 -8.39 0.36
C VAL A 33 3.24 -8.78 -0.95
N PRO A 34 3.23 -10.06 -1.39
CA PRO A 34 3.82 -10.44 -2.69
C PRO A 34 3.21 -9.69 -3.88
N VAL A 35 1.90 -9.41 -3.85
CA VAL A 35 1.22 -8.64 -4.92
C VAL A 35 1.75 -7.21 -4.96
N ALA A 36 1.90 -6.55 -3.82
CA ALA A 36 2.46 -5.21 -3.73
C ALA A 36 3.94 -5.15 -4.17
N LEU A 37 4.73 -6.17 -3.83
CA LEU A 37 6.13 -6.28 -4.29
C LEU A 37 6.23 -6.37 -5.82
N ARG A 38 5.37 -7.18 -6.46
CA ARG A 38 5.33 -7.29 -7.93
C ARG A 38 4.75 -6.04 -8.58
N ALA A 39 3.77 -5.38 -7.97
CA ALA A 39 3.26 -4.10 -8.45
C ALA A 39 4.34 -3.01 -8.40
N ARG A 40 5.18 -3.00 -7.37
CA ARG A 40 6.36 -2.13 -7.30
C ARG A 40 7.30 -2.37 -8.46
N GLU A 41 7.63 -3.62 -8.80
CA GLU A 41 8.51 -3.91 -9.95
C GLU A 41 7.97 -3.32 -11.26
N ILE A 42 6.66 -3.42 -11.49
CA ILE A 42 5.99 -2.83 -12.66
C ILE A 42 6.12 -1.30 -12.65
N LEU A 43 5.90 -0.66 -11.50
CA LEU A 43 5.96 0.81 -11.37
C LEU A 43 7.38 1.34 -11.50
N GLU A 44 8.37 0.68 -10.90
CA GLU A 44 9.79 1.04 -11.02
C GLU A 44 10.28 0.88 -12.46
N ALA A 45 9.80 -0.12 -13.20
CA ALA A 45 10.07 -0.26 -14.64
C ALA A 45 9.51 0.91 -15.48
N ASP A 46 8.43 1.53 -15.02
CA ASP A 46 7.85 2.75 -15.59
C ASP A 46 8.50 4.05 -15.04
N ALA A 47 9.62 3.93 -14.31
CA ALA A 47 10.31 5.03 -13.65
C ALA A 47 9.44 5.79 -12.62
N ILE A 48 8.51 5.09 -11.95
CA ILE A 48 7.72 5.63 -10.84
C ILE A 48 8.31 5.11 -9.53
N ALA A 49 8.96 6.01 -8.78
CA ALA A 49 9.63 5.64 -7.54
C ALA A 49 8.63 5.13 -6.50
N THR A 50 8.70 3.84 -6.14
CA THR A 50 7.64 3.15 -5.42
C THR A 50 8.15 2.45 -4.15
N ARG A 51 7.63 2.88 -3.01
CA ARG A 51 7.88 2.24 -1.70
C ARG A 51 6.82 1.20 -1.39
N VAL A 52 7.22 0.09 -0.78
CA VAL A 52 6.29 -0.90 -0.20
C VAL A 52 6.42 -0.87 1.32
N VAL A 53 5.28 -0.70 1.99
CA VAL A 53 5.14 -0.73 3.45
C VAL A 53 4.33 -1.97 3.83
N ALA A 54 4.92 -2.83 4.66
CA ALA A 54 4.18 -3.90 5.30
C ALA A 54 3.38 -3.29 6.47
N MET A 55 2.05 -3.42 6.43
CA MET A 55 1.12 -2.87 7.42
C MET A 55 0.42 -4.03 8.13
N THR A 56 0.96 -4.43 9.28
CA THR A 56 0.48 -5.57 10.08
C THR A 56 -0.62 -5.18 11.07
N SER A 57 -0.66 -3.92 11.51
CA SER A 57 -1.69 -3.39 12.41
C SER A 57 -1.75 -1.86 12.31
N VAL A 58 -2.83 -1.34 11.71
CA VAL A 58 -3.08 0.11 11.57
C VAL A 58 -3.15 0.77 12.96
N GLU A 59 -3.91 0.21 13.89
CA GLU A 59 -4.04 0.75 15.24
C GLU A 59 -2.67 0.89 15.94
N ARG A 60 -1.84 -0.15 15.84
CA ARG A 60 -0.50 -0.11 16.45
C ARG A 60 0.41 0.90 15.77
N PHE A 61 0.34 1.00 14.45
CA PHE A 61 1.10 1.97 13.68
C PHE A 61 0.69 3.41 14.04
N GLU A 62 -0.60 3.68 14.19
CA GLU A 62 -1.14 4.99 14.58
C GLU A 62 -0.69 5.43 15.99
N ARG A 63 -0.47 4.47 16.90
CA ARG A 63 0.07 4.71 18.24
C ARG A 63 1.58 5.03 18.25
N GLN A 64 2.29 4.89 17.13
CA GLN A 64 3.71 5.24 17.06
C GLN A 64 3.92 6.76 17.06
N SER A 65 5.15 7.18 17.39
CA SER A 65 5.53 8.59 17.35
C SER A 65 5.27 9.20 15.97
N ALA A 66 4.98 10.50 15.93
CA ALA A 66 4.78 11.22 14.67
C ALA A 66 6.00 11.09 13.76
N GLU A 67 7.21 11.19 14.33
CA GLU A 67 8.48 10.99 13.63
C GLU A 67 8.56 9.62 12.94
N TYR A 68 8.19 8.53 13.64
CA TYR A 68 8.21 7.20 13.03
C TYR A 68 7.16 7.06 11.93
N ARG A 69 5.95 7.57 12.16
CA ARG A 69 4.89 7.53 11.15
C ARG A 69 5.27 8.32 9.91
N ASP A 70 5.89 9.49 10.08
CA ASP A 70 6.37 10.33 8.98
C ASP A 70 7.58 9.69 8.26
N ALA A 71 8.44 8.94 8.96
CA ALA A 71 9.51 8.17 8.32
C ALA A 71 8.97 7.04 7.42
N VAL A 72 7.90 6.35 7.84
CA VAL A 72 7.28 5.26 7.07
C VAL A 72 6.36 5.80 5.97
N LEU A 73 5.51 6.79 6.30
CA LEU A 73 4.52 7.43 5.43
C LEU A 73 4.72 8.94 5.37
N PRO A 74 5.76 9.43 4.65
CA PRO A 74 6.04 10.86 4.54
C PRO A 74 4.82 11.64 4.10
N ARG A 75 4.56 12.77 4.78
CA ARG A 75 3.41 13.64 4.49
C ARG A 75 3.43 14.24 3.10
N GLY A 76 4.62 14.46 2.54
CA GLY A 76 4.80 14.94 1.17
C GLY A 76 4.40 13.93 0.09
N VAL A 77 4.14 12.67 0.46
CA VAL A 77 3.77 11.61 -0.48
C VAL A 77 2.30 11.26 -0.29
N ALA A 78 1.46 11.99 -1.00
CA ALA A 78 0.00 11.85 -0.93
C ALA A 78 -0.52 10.64 -1.72
N ALA A 79 0.22 10.17 -2.72
CA ALA A 79 -0.17 9.01 -3.51
C ALA A 79 0.06 7.71 -2.72
N ARG A 80 -1.02 7.02 -2.38
CA ARG A 80 -0.99 5.84 -1.51
C ARG A 80 -2.03 4.82 -1.97
N VAL A 81 -1.63 3.55 -2.03
CA VAL A 81 -2.55 2.45 -2.34
C VAL A 81 -2.46 1.40 -1.27
N SER A 82 -3.58 1.07 -0.62
CA SER A 82 -3.63 -0.07 0.29
C SER A 82 -4.17 -1.32 -0.40
N VAL A 83 -3.59 -2.48 -0.08
CA VAL A 83 -3.97 -3.77 -0.64
C VAL A 83 -4.08 -4.81 0.48
N GLY A 84 -5.29 -5.35 0.68
CA GLY A 84 -5.52 -6.43 1.64
C GLY A 84 -6.94 -6.98 1.58
N ALA A 85 -7.12 -8.30 1.59
CA ALA A 85 -8.43 -8.95 1.58
C ALA A 85 -9.17 -8.92 2.94
N GLY A 86 -8.78 -8.03 3.84
CA GLY A 86 -9.45 -7.78 5.12
C GLY A 86 -10.35 -6.55 5.07
N SER A 87 -10.89 -6.19 6.23
CA SER A 87 -11.67 -4.95 6.39
C SER A 87 -10.88 -3.75 5.90
N THR A 88 -11.53 -2.89 5.12
CA THR A 88 -10.94 -1.62 4.68
C THR A 88 -10.92 -0.56 5.79
N LEU A 89 -11.52 -0.85 6.95
CA LEU A 89 -11.56 0.04 8.10
C LEU A 89 -10.14 0.38 8.56
N GLY A 90 -9.82 1.68 8.61
CA GLY A 90 -8.48 2.21 8.94
C GLY A 90 -7.59 2.46 7.72
N TRP A 91 -7.77 1.74 6.62
CA TRP A 91 -6.97 1.95 5.41
C TRP A 91 -7.25 3.29 4.73
N TYR A 92 -8.51 3.73 4.74
CA TYR A 92 -8.89 5.05 4.21
C TYR A 92 -8.16 6.20 4.92
N ALA A 93 -7.97 6.11 6.23
CA ALA A 93 -7.24 7.13 7.00
C ALA A 93 -5.76 7.18 6.59
N LEU A 94 -5.12 6.02 6.38
CA LEU A 94 -3.73 5.95 5.94
C LEU A 94 -3.54 6.34 4.48
N ALA A 95 -4.48 5.95 3.61
CA ALA A 95 -4.42 6.23 2.18
C ALA A 95 -4.67 7.73 1.89
N GLY A 96 -5.52 8.38 2.67
CA GLY A 96 -5.80 9.81 2.53
C GLY A 96 -6.56 10.16 1.26
N GLU A 97 -6.59 11.45 0.92
CA GLU A 97 -7.53 12.01 -0.06
C GLU A 97 -7.19 11.66 -1.52
N ALA A 98 -5.90 11.47 -1.83
CA ALA A 98 -5.46 10.95 -3.12
C ALA A 98 -5.38 9.42 -3.12
N GLY A 99 -5.67 8.78 -1.99
CA GLY A 99 -5.49 7.36 -1.77
C GLY A 99 -6.47 6.48 -2.52
N VAL A 100 -6.07 5.22 -2.72
CA VAL A 100 -6.95 4.15 -3.24
C VAL A 100 -6.88 2.95 -2.31
N VAL A 101 -8.03 2.39 -1.97
CA VAL A 101 -8.13 1.19 -1.13
C VAL A 101 -8.60 0.01 -1.98
N VAL A 102 -7.74 -1.01 -2.12
CA VAL A 102 -8.04 -2.31 -2.74
C VAL A 102 -8.27 -3.32 -1.61
N GLY A 103 -9.53 -3.56 -1.28
CA GLY A 103 -9.90 -4.49 -0.20
C GLY A 103 -11.29 -5.10 -0.37
N LEU A 104 -11.71 -5.88 0.63
CA LEU A 104 -12.99 -6.62 0.61
C LEU A 104 -13.89 -6.22 1.77
N ASP A 105 -14.94 -5.48 1.45
CA ASP A 105 -16.02 -5.16 2.41
C ASP A 105 -17.29 -5.98 2.17
N ARG A 106 -17.25 -6.97 1.27
CA ARG A 106 -18.39 -7.83 0.93
C ARG A 106 -18.10 -9.29 1.26
N SER A 107 -18.92 -9.86 2.15
CA SER A 107 -18.96 -11.29 2.44
C SER A 107 -19.80 -12.06 1.39
N GLY A 108 -19.60 -13.37 1.29
CA GLY A 108 -20.49 -14.27 0.53
C GLY A 108 -20.11 -14.53 -0.93
N LEU A 109 -18.87 -14.25 -1.35
CA LEU A 109 -18.41 -14.61 -2.69
C LEU A 109 -17.95 -16.08 -2.73
N THR A 110 -18.63 -16.89 -3.54
CA THR A 110 -18.27 -18.30 -3.76
C THR A 110 -17.67 -18.46 -5.16
N ALA A 111 -16.34 -18.48 -5.24
CA ALA A 111 -15.60 -18.86 -6.45
C ALA A 111 -14.22 -19.40 -6.04
N PRO A 112 -13.50 -20.11 -6.93
CA PRO A 112 -12.13 -20.54 -6.65
C PRO A 112 -11.24 -19.34 -6.27
N TYR A 113 -10.36 -19.53 -5.29
CA TYR A 113 -9.52 -18.47 -4.71
C TYR A 113 -8.83 -17.59 -5.76
N ARG A 114 -8.29 -18.20 -6.82
CA ARG A 114 -7.63 -17.49 -7.93
C ARG A 114 -8.58 -16.57 -8.70
N THR A 115 -9.79 -17.05 -8.99
CA THR A 115 -10.83 -16.27 -9.69
C THR A 115 -11.31 -15.10 -8.85
N LEU A 116 -11.46 -15.29 -7.54
CA LEU A 116 -11.77 -14.21 -6.61
C LEU A 116 -10.66 -13.16 -6.60
N TYR A 117 -9.39 -13.58 -6.48
CA TYR A 117 -8.26 -12.66 -6.46
C TYR A 117 -8.15 -11.79 -7.72
N GLU A 118 -8.34 -12.39 -8.90
CA GLU A 118 -8.35 -11.69 -10.17
C GLU A 118 -9.54 -10.72 -10.30
N GLN A 119 -10.76 -11.17 -9.97
CA GLN A 119 -11.97 -10.34 -10.05
C GLN A 119 -12.00 -9.20 -9.03
N LEU A 120 -11.45 -9.44 -7.84
CA LEU A 120 -11.40 -8.49 -6.73
C LEU A 120 -10.20 -7.54 -6.85
N GLY A 121 -9.31 -7.79 -7.81
CA GLY A 121 -8.24 -6.88 -8.20
C GLY A 121 -6.99 -6.98 -7.35
N PHE A 122 -6.77 -8.12 -6.69
CA PHE A 122 -5.53 -8.47 -6.01
C PHE A 122 -4.50 -9.01 -7.02
N THR A 123 -4.27 -8.27 -8.11
CA THR A 123 -3.23 -8.58 -9.09
C THR A 123 -2.20 -7.44 -9.15
N PRO A 124 -0.92 -7.75 -9.43
CA PRO A 124 0.13 -6.73 -9.51
C PRO A 124 -0.21 -5.60 -10.49
N GLU A 125 -0.79 -5.94 -11.64
CA GLU A 125 -1.13 -5.00 -12.72
C GLU A 125 -2.23 -4.04 -12.27
N ARG A 126 -3.23 -4.55 -11.56
CA ARG A 126 -4.33 -3.73 -11.06
C ARG A 126 -3.87 -2.81 -9.94
N VAL A 127 -3.04 -3.30 -9.02
CA VAL A 127 -2.44 -2.47 -7.97
C VAL A 127 -1.58 -1.36 -8.59
N ALA A 128 -0.74 -1.69 -9.59
CA ALA A 128 0.04 -0.69 -10.32
C ALA A 128 -0.86 0.34 -11.05
N ALA A 129 -1.97 -0.09 -11.65
CA ALA A 129 -2.92 0.83 -12.26
C ALA A 129 -3.58 1.77 -11.23
N GLN A 130 -3.92 1.28 -10.04
CA GLN A 130 -4.45 2.13 -8.97
C GLN A 130 -3.39 3.09 -8.41
N ALA A 131 -2.13 2.67 -8.36
CA ALA A 131 -1.02 3.54 -7.97
C ALA A 131 -0.85 4.71 -8.93
N ARG A 132 -0.86 4.44 -10.24
CA ARG A 132 -0.84 5.51 -11.27
C ARG A 132 -2.02 6.47 -11.13
N ARG A 133 -3.24 5.96 -10.83
CA ARG A 133 -4.42 6.80 -10.57
C ARG A 133 -4.26 7.66 -9.32
N SER A 134 -3.77 7.08 -8.23
CA SER A 134 -3.51 7.81 -6.97
C SER A 134 -2.49 8.92 -7.18
N LEU A 135 -1.42 8.63 -7.94
CA LEU A 135 -0.39 9.61 -8.30
C LEU A 135 -0.93 10.77 -9.15
N ALA A 136 -1.77 10.47 -10.15
CA ALA A 136 -2.42 11.52 -10.95
C ALA A 136 -3.27 12.45 -10.08
N LYS A 137 -4.12 11.88 -9.20
CA LYS A 137 -4.92 12.67 -8.24
C LYS A 137 -4.05 13.52 -7.30
N ALA A 138 -2.94 12.97 -6.81
CA ALA A 138 -2.02 13.70 -5.94
C ALA A 138 -1.42 14.92 -6.66
N ARG A 139 -1.04 14.76 -7.94
CA ARG A 139 -0.51 15.84 -8.77
C ARG A 139 -1.56 16.91 -9.08
N GLU A 140 -2.79 16.52 -9.40
CA GLU A 140 -3.90 17.45 -9.63
C GLU A 140 -4.23 18.31 -8.40
N ARG A 141 -4.14 17.74 -7.19
CA ARG A 141 -4.39 18.47 -5.94
C ARG A 141 -3.26 19.40 -5.53
N ALA A 142 -2.06 19.20 -6.08
CA ALA A 142 -0.89 20.03 -5.81
C ALA A 142 -0.76 21.22 -6.78
N ALA A 143 -1.56 21.23 -7.86
CA ALA A 143 -1.66 22.31 -8.83
C ALA A 143 -2.69 23.36 -8.38
#